data_AF-A0A8E0RWK4-F1
#
_entry.id   AF-A0A8E0RWK4-F1
#
_cell.length_a   1.000
_cell.length_b   1.000
_cell.length_c   1.000
_cell.angle_alpha   90.00
_cell.angle_beta   90.00
_cell.angle_gamma   90.00
#
_symmetry.space_group_name_H-M   'P 1'
#
loop_
_entity.id
_entity.type
_entity.pdbx_description
1 polymer ?
#
loop_
_entity_poly.entity_id
_entity_poly.type
_entity_poly.pdbx_seq_one_letter_code
_entity_poly.pdbx_strand_id
1 'polypeptide(L)'
;ASITSQWFGCFPGSAEVHLGNGTSTRIDHLRVGDYVLGRSTVTGEMEPTPIVAFLHRDRHAWSPMLHVIYTIPGVAEKRRSLFLTPDHLVYVKNDNNEVQRLRAVFASHLGRGDIIMVSSSYANKSLTEGIVLATEYATSFTEAGDFAMDLAGLYAPLTRSGSMIVNDVVVSCFAHFSDPDLSYFATWPIQWMHRLNRWIKVSESPNDLQDGVHWLADFLLNWLTPVLPRTMFYSQT
;
A
#
# COMPACT_ATOMS: atom_id res chain seq x y z
N ALA A 1 -4.30 -17.40 4.44
CA ALA A 1 -4.54 -15.96 4.23
C ALA A 1 -5.96 -15.66 4.70
N SER A 2 -6.17 -14.67 5.58
CA SER A 2 -7.52 -14.26 5.96
C SER A 2 -8.22 -13.65 4.74
N ILE A 3 -9.55 -13.71 4.67
CA ILE A 3 -10.35 -13.12 3.57
C ILE A 3 -9.98 -11.63 3.37
N THR A 4 -9.54 -10.96 4.43
CA THR A 4 -9.19 -9.54 4.43
C THR A 4 -7.82 -9.24 3.81
N SER A 5 -6.86 -10.17 3.83
CA SER A 5 -5.59 -9.96 3.11
C SER A 5 -5.85 -9.90 1.59
N GLN A 6 -6.79 -10.71 1.09
CA GLN A 6 -7.20 -10.76 -0.32
C GLN A 6 -7.82 -9.45 -0.85
N TRP A 7 -8.22 -8.53 0.03
CA TRP A 7 -8.99 -7.32 -0.32
C TRP A 7 -8.25 -6.01 -0.11
N PHE A 8 -7.20 -5.99 0.70
CA PHE A 8 -6.52 -4.75 1.08
C PHE A 8 -5.01 -4.78 0.84
N GLY A 9 -4.42 -5.97 0.65
CA GLY A 9 -2.98 -6.14 0.52
C GLY A 9 -2.26 -5.75 1.82
N CYS A 10 -1.10 -6.34 2.09
CA CYS A 10 -0.36 -6.08 3.32
C CYS A 10 1.14 -5.92 3.06
N PHE A 11 1.78 -5.25 4.02
CA PHE A 11 3.23 -5.14 4.11
C PHE A 11 3.73 -5.87 5.36
N PRO A 12 5.00 -6.32 5.36
CA PRO A 12 5.65 -6.80 6.57
C PRO A 12 5.96 -5.67 7.53
N GLY A 13 6.13 -5.96 8.82
CA GLY A 13 6.41 -4.96 9.86
C GLY A 13 7.67 -4.13 9.63
N SER A 14 8.67 -4.70 8.94
CA SER A 14 9.92 -4.03 8.59
C SER A 14 9.82 -3.02 7.45
N ALA A 15 8.71 -2.99 6.71
CA ALA A 15 8.56 -2.13 5.55
C ALA A 15 8.78 -0.65 5.92
N GLU A 16 9.58 0.05 5.12
CA GLU A 16 9.99 1.42 5.40
C GLU A 16 8.99 2.39 4.79
N VAL A 17 8.50 3.34 5.59
CA VAL A 17 7.52 4.34 5.17
C VAL A 17 8.08 5.73 5.35
N HIS A 18 7.94 6.57 4.32
CA HIS A 18 8.35 7.96 4.37
C HIS A 18 7.31 8.81 5.10
N LEU A 19 7.75 9.54 6.12
CA LEU A 19 6.93 10.45 6.90
C LEU A 19 6.83 11.84 6.25
N GLY A 20 5.75 12.55 6.58
CA GLY A 20 5.47 13.91 6.11
C GLY A 20 6.48 14.98 6.57
N ASN A 21 7.49 14.61 7.36
CA ASN A 21 8.59 15.47 7.77
C ASN A 21 9.91 15.16 7.03
N GLY A 22 9.91 14.18 6.11
CA GLY A 22 11.08 13.76 5.35
C GLY A 22 11.97 12.70 6.02
N THR A 23 11.58 12.22 7.20
CA THR A 23 12.22 11.05 7.83
C THR A 23 11.51 9.76 7.43
N SER A 24 12.12 8.61 7.69
CA SER A 24 11.49 7.30 7.48
C SER A 24 11.24 6.59 8.81
N THR A 25 10.24 5.70 8.82
CA THR A 25 10.00 4.78 9.94
C THR A 25 9.53 3.42 9.44
N ARG A 26 9.56 2.41 10.29
CA ARG A 26 8.97 1.09 10.01
C ARG A 26 7.46 1.13 10.10
N ILE A 27 6.77 0.33 9.29
CA ILE A 27 5.31 0.28 9.25
C ILE A 27 4.72 -0.21 10.58
N ASP A 28 5.43 -1.08 11.31
CA ASP A 28 5.01 -1.60 12.61
C ASP A 28 4.98 -0.53 13.73
N HIS A 29 5.71 0.57 13.55
CA HIS A 29 5.76 1.71 14.44
C HIS A 29 4.70 2.78 14.14
N LEU A 30 4.05 2.71 12.98
CA LEU A 30 3.05 3.69 12.59
C LEU A 30 1.79 3.63 13.48
N ARG A 31 1.19 4.81 13.64
CA ARG A 31 -0.03 5.04 14.41
C ARG A 31 -1.04 5.83 13.59
N VAL A 32 -2.31 5.66 13.92
CA VAL A 32 -3.37 6.52 13.36
C VAL A 32 -3.08 7.95 13.77
N GLY A 33 -3.20 8.87 12.80
CA GLY A 33 -2.83 10.28 12.97
C GLY A 33 -1.42 10.63 12.50
N ASP A 34 -0.51 9.65 12.35
CA ASP A 34 0.81 9.92 11.76
C ASP A 34 0.66 10.40 10.32
N TYR A 35 1.47 11.38 9.93
CA TYR A 35 1.51 11.88 8.56
C TYR A 35 2.60 11.14 7.78
N VAL A 36 2.17 10.44 6.73
CA VAL A 36 3.06 9.77 5.78
C VAL A 36 3.03 10.50 4.44
N LEU A 37 3.98 10.20 3.56
CA LEU A 37 3.92 10.65 2.17
C LEU A 37 3.07 9.71 1.35
N GLY A 38 2.21 10.30 0.53
CA GLY A 38 1.49 9.62 -0.53
C GLY A 38 1.55 10.43 -1.81
N ARG A 39 0.88 9.91 -2.84
CA ARG A 39 0.69 10.60 -4.11
C ARG A 39 -0.67 11.30 -4.12
N SER A 40 -0.67 12.58 -4.45
CA SER A 40 -1.90 13.35 -4.66
C SER A 40 -2.65 12.79 -5.87
N THR A 41 -3.94 12.50 -5.69
CA THR A 41 -4.80 12.09 -6.81
C THR A 41 -5.10 13.25 -7.76
N VAL A 42 -4.95 14.50 -7.30
CA VAL A 42 -5.22 15.71 -8.07
C VAL A 42 -3.97 16.16 -8.84
N THR A 43 -2.85 16.34 -8.15
CA THR A 43 -1.62 16.88 -8.78
C THR A 43 -0.69 15.79 -9.29
N GLY A 44 -0.81 14.56 -8.78
CA GLY A 44 0.12 13.47 -9.06
C GLY A 44 1.47 13.58 -8.35
N GLU A 45 1.69 14.64 -7.55
CA GLU A 45 2.92 14.89 -6.79
C GLU A 45 2.88 14.25 -5.39
N MET A 46 4.01 14.28 -4.68
CA MET A 46 4.07 13.82 -3.30
C MET A 46 3.42 14.81 -2.34
N GLU A 47 2.53 14.32 -1.47
CA GLU A 47 1.87 15.12 -0.44
C GLU A 47 1.85 14.39 0.92
N PRO A 48 1.99 15.13 2.04
CA PRO A 48 1.70 14.60 3.35
C PRO A 48 0.22 14.25 3.52
N THR A 49 -0.06 13.03 3.98
CA THR A 49 -1.41 12.49 4.15
C THR A 49 -1.47 11.73 5.48
N PRO A 50 -2.49 11.96 6.33
CA PRO A 50 -2.59 11.28 7.61
C PRO A 50 -3.02 9.82 7.41
N ILE A 51 -2.49 8.94 8.25
CA ILE A 51 -3.03 7.59 8.47
C ILE A 51 -4.35 7.73 9.22
N VAL A 52 -5.41 7.19 8.63
CA VAL A 52 -6.76 7.30 9.17
C VAL A 52 -7.24 6.02 9.86
N ALA A 53 -6.68 4.87 9.49
CA ALA A 53 -6.97 3.58 10.09
C ALA A 53 -5.89 2.55 9.70
N PHE A 54 -5.88 1.39 10.36
CA PHE A 54 -5.26 0.17 9.86
C PHE A 54 -6.37 -0.79 9.47
N LEU A 55 -6.45 -1.21 8.21
CA LEU A 55 -7.44 -2.19 7.76
C LEU A 55 -7.09 -3.60 8.23
N HIS A 56 -5.80 -3.86 8.40
CA HIS A 56 -5.26 -5.08 8.98
C HIS A 56 -3.98 -4.74 9.73
N ARG A 57 -3.81 -5.28 10.93
CA ARG A 57 -2.58 -5.16 11.70
C ARG A 57 -2.44 -6.40 12.58
N ASP A 58 -1.57 -7.33 12.24
CA ASP A 58 -1.29 -8.50 13.07
C ASP A 58 0.21 -8.73 13.10
N ARG A 59 0.80 -8.61 14.29
CA ARG A 59 2.25 -8.68 14.52
C ARG A 59 2.83 -10.09 14.35
N HIS A 60 1.99 -11.11 14.51
CA HIS A 60 2.39 -12.52 14.52
C HIS A 60 1.91 -13.26 13.26
N ALA A 61 1.04 -12.63 12.48
CA ALA A 61 0.62 -13.18 11.21
C ALA A 61 1.78 -13.26 10.21
N TRP A 62 1.68 -14.26 9.34
CA TRP A 62 2.54 -14.42 8.18
C TRP A 62 1.69 -14.76 6.97
N SER A 63 2.13 -14.25 5.81
CA SER A 63 1.55 -14.54 4.51
C SER A 63 2.70 -14.68 3.52
N PRO A 64 2.54 -15.48 2.45
CA PRO A 64 3.44 -15.40 1.31
C PRO A 64 3.61 -13.94 0.87
N MET A 65 4.86 -13.52 0.74
CA MET A 65 5.23 -12.18 0.31
C MET A 65 5.83 -12.26 -1.09
N LEU A 66 5.58 -11.24 -1.90
CA LEU A 66 6.28 -10.99 -3.14
C LEU A 66 7.43 -10.03 -2.87
N HIS A 67 8.64 -10.44 -3.23
CA HIS A 67 9.84 -9.62 -3.26
C HIS A 67 9.98 -8.98 -4.63
N VAL A 68 9.79 -7.68 -4.69
CA VAL A 68 9.99 -6.89 -5.91
C VAL A 68 11.37 -6.26 -5.84
N ILE A 69 12.25 -6.67 -6.75
CA ILE A 69 13.60 -6.12 -6.89
C ILE A 69 13.57 -5.07 -7.99
N TYR A 70 13.97 -3.85 -7.69
CA TYR A 70 13.92 -2.74 -8.64
C TYR A 70 15.16 -1.85 -8.55
N THR A 71 15.35 -0.99 -9.55
CA THR A 71 16.40 0.03 -9.60
C THR A 71 15.82 1.38 -9.96
N ILE A 72 16.53 2.46 -9.61
CA ILE A 72 16.20 3.82 -10.01
C ILE A 72 17.28 4.31 -10.97
N PRO A 73 16.97 4.60 -12.23
CA PRO A 73 17.94 5.16 -13.17
C PRO A 73 18.56 6.46 -12.63
N GLY A 74 19.87 6.61 -12.77
CA GLY A 74 20.60 7.82 -12.36
C GLY A 74 20.94 7.91 -10.88
N VAL A 75 20.40 7.05 -10.02
CA VAL A 75 20.95 6.80 -8.68
C VAL A 75 21.88 5.61 -8.79
N ALA A 76 23.07 5.66 -8.18
CA ALA A 76 24.09 4.60 -8.22
C ALA A 76 23.43 3.21 -8.19
N GLU A 77 23.85 2.29 -9.08
CA GLU A 77 23.21 1.00 -9.46
C GLU A 77 22.93 0.04 -8.28
N LYS A 78 22.20 0.51 -7.28
CA LYS A 78 21.86 -0.18 -6.06
C LYS A 78 20.49 -0.79 -6.29
N ARG A 79 20.46 -2.12 -6.26
CA ARG A 79 19.21 -2.88 -6.20
C ARG A 79 18.48 -2.51 -4.92
N ARG A 80 17.20 -2.19 -5.07
CA ARG A 80 16.28 -1.92 -3.97
C ARG A 80 15.25 -3.04 -3.91
N SER A 81 14.57 -3.10 -2.78
CA SER A 81 13.64 -4.19 -2.46
C SER A 81 12.38 -3.63 -1.86
N LEU A 82 11.27 -4.17 -2.31
CA LEU A 82 9.95 -3.93 -1.77
C LEU A 82 9.31 -5.31 -1.50
N PHE A 83 8.79 -5.50 -0.30
CA PHE A 83 8.06 -6.70 0.08
C PHE A 83 6.60 -6.33 0.36
N LEU A 84 5.69 -7.04 -0.29
CA LEU A 84 4.25 -6.85 -0.16
C LEU A 84 3.53 -8.15 -0.50
N THR A 85 2.27 -8.27 -0.10
CA THR A 85 1.46 -9.43 -0.53
C THR A 85 1.19 -9.38 -2.04
N PRO A 86 1.02 -10.54 -2.71
CA PRO A 86 0.85 -10.59 -4.17
C PRO A 86 -0.37 -9.83 -4.71
N ASP A 87 -1.38 -9.65 -3.88
CA ASP A 87 -2.64 -8.94 -4.14
C ASP A 87 -2.57 -7.44 -3.83
N HIS A 88 -1.44 -6.92 -3.36
CA HIS A 88 -1.31 -5.49 -3.06
C HIS A 88 -1.09 -4.68 -4.36
N LEU A 89 -1.74 -3.52 -4.48
CA LEU A 89 -1.70 -2.70 -5.70
C LEU A 89 -0.51 -1.74 -5.76
N VAL A 90 0.20 -1.77 -6.88
CA VAL A 90 1.33 -0.89 -7.19
C VAL A 90 1.00 -0.06 -8.43
N TYR A 91 1.43 1.20 -8.45
CA TYR A 91 1.24 2.06 -9.61
C TYR A 91 2.35 1.83 -10.65
N VAL A 92 1.93 1.45 -11.86
CA VAL A 92 2.79 1.32 -13.03
C VAL A 92 2.45 2.36 -14.09
N LYS A 93 3.46 2.79 -14.84
CA LYS A 93 3.27 3.67 -16.00
C LYS A 93 2.59 2.89 -17.13
N ASN A 94 1.62 3.51 -17.80
CA ASN A 94 1.00 2.93 -18.99
C ASN A 94 1.88 3.21 -20.23
N ASP A 95 2.11 2.19 -21.06
CA ASP A 95 2.87 2.30 -22.32
C ASP A 95 2.13 3.11 -23.39
N ASN A 96 0.81 3.26 -23.26
CA ASN A 96 0.04 4.09 -24.17
C ASN A 96 0.40 5.57 -23.91
N ASN A 97 0.84 6.28 -24.95
CA ASN A 97 1.29 7.68 -25.00
C ASN A 97 0.36 8.76 -24.39
N GLU A 98 -0.64 8.38 -23.60
CA GLU A 98 -1.39 9.27 -22.72
C GLU A 98 -0.54 9.63 -21.51
N VAL A 99 0.22 10.70 -21.72
CA VAL A 99 0.98 11.46 -20.71
C VAL A 99 0.17 11.53 -19.41
N GLN A 100 0.66 10.85 -18.36
CA GLN A 100 0.26 10.92 -16.94
C GLN A 100 -0.74 9.89 -16.37
N ARG A 101 -1.30 8.94 -17.14
CA ARG A 101 -2.15 7.90 -16.52
C ARG A 101 -1.32 6.74 -15.95
N LEU A 102 -1.15 6.76 -14.63
CA LEU A 102 -0.70 5.58 -13.88
C LEU A 102 -1.84 4.57 -13.78
N ARG A 103 -1.52 3.29 -13.99
CA ARG A 103 -2.43 2.18 -13.77
C ARG A 103 -2.06 1.49 -12.46
N ALA A 104 -3.06 1.18 -11.63
CA ALA A 104 -2.83 0.31 -10.48
C ALA A 104 -2.92 -1.15 -10.93
N VAL A 105 -1.89 -1.95 -10.61
CA VAL A 105 -1.81 -3.39 -10.91
C VAL A 105 -1.47 -4.17 -9.66
N PHE A 106 -1.95 -5.40 -9.57
CA PHE A 106 -1.53 -6.31 -8.50
C PHE A 106 -0.03 -6.56 -8.57
N ALA A 107 0.63 -6.62 -7.42
CA ALA A 107 2.06 -6.89 -7.34
C ALA A 107 2.44 -8.19 -8.04
N SER A 108 1.60 -9.23 -7.97
CA SER A 108 1.81 -10.50 -8.67
C SER A 108 1.90 -10.39 -10.19
N HIS A 109 1.39 -9.31 -10.76
CA HIS A 109 1.43 -9.03 -12.20
C HIS A 109 2.64 -8.19 -12.60
N LEU A 110 3.45 -7.74 -11.64
CA LEU A 110 4.69 -7.03 -11.94
C LEU A 110 5.69 -7.97 -12.60
N GLY A 111 6.14 -7.56 -13.79
CA GLY A 111 7.14 -8.25 -14.59
C GLY A 111 8.44 -7.46 -14.67
N ARG A 112 9.51 -8.14 -15.08
CA ARG A 112 10.77 -7.49 -15.41
C ARG A 112 10.56 -6.47 -16.54
N GLY A 113 11.03 -5.24 -16.32
CA GLY A 113 10.91 -4.13 -17.26
C GLY A 113 9.75 -3.18 -16.95
N ASP A 114 8.83 -3.55 -16.06
CA ASP A 114 7.75 -2.66 -15.66
C ASP A 114 8.30 -1.38 -15.01
N ILE A 115 7.67 -0.26 -15.35
CA ILE A 115 8.03 1.06 -14.83
C ILE A 115 7.11 1.39 -13.66
N ILE A 116 7.67 1.43 -12.46
CA ILE A 116 6.99 1.81 -11.22
C ILE A 116 7.33 3.25 -10.84
N MET A 117 6.45 3.89 -10.07
CA MET A 117 6.72 5.23 -9.55
C MET A 117 7.46 5.15 -8.22
N VAL A 118 8.57 5.88 -8.11
CA VAL A 118 9.43 5.90 -6.94
C VAL A 118 9.68 7.34 -6.48
N SER A 119 9.84 7.51 -5.17
CA SER A 119 10.23 8.77 -4.56
C SER A 119 11.65 9.15 -4.97
N SER A 120 11.82 10.33 -5.57
CA SER A 120 13.14 10.85 -5.97
C SER A 120 13.88 11.50 -4.81
N SER A 121 13.14 12.31 -4.04
CA SER A 121 13.62 13.04 -2.86
C SER A 121 12.46 13.80 -2.23
N TYR A 122 12.36 13.79 -0.90
CA TYR A 122 11.36 14.57 -0.18
C TYR A 122 11.44 16.09 -0.48
N ALA A 123 12.65 16.61 -0.69
CA ALA A 123 12.90 18.04 -0.89
C ALA A 123 12.20 18.61 -2.14
N ASN A 124 12.10 17.81 -3.20
CA ASN A 124 11.52 18.26 -4.47
C ASN A 124 10.06 17.84 -4.64
N LYS A 125 9.51 17.04 -3.71
CA LYS A 125 8.16 16.44 -3.79
C LYS A 125 7.87 15.74 -5.12
N SER A 126 8.92 15.37 -5.85
CA SER A 126 8.82 14.79 -7.18
C SER A 126 8.89 13.26 -7.12
N LEU A 127 8.09 12.66 -7.98
CA LEU A 127 8.19 11.24 -8.28
C LEU A 127 9.08 11.04 -9.50
N THR A 128 9.85 9.97 -9.47
CA THR A 128 10.67 9.48 -10.58
C THR A 128 10.27 8.07 -10.95
N GLU A 129 10.87 7.55 -12.01
CA GLU A 129 10.62 6.21 -12.52
C GLU A 129 11.63 5.23 -11.94
N GLY A 130 11.14 4.06 -11.51
CA GLY A 130 11.93 2.90 -11.15
C GLY A 130 11.63 1.76 -12.13
N ILE A 131 12.60 0.87 -12.32
CA ILE A 131 12.47 -0.26 -13.25
C ILE A 131 12.52 -1.54 -12.44
N VAL A 132 11.50 -2.38 -12.60
CA VAL A 132 11.44 -3.72 -11.99
C VAL A 132 12.46 -4.62 -12.69
N LEU A 133 13.35 -5.22 -11.90
CA LEU A 133 14.40 -6.13 -12.37
C LEU A 133 13.96 -7.59 -12.27
N ALA A 134 13.28 -7.94 -11.17
CA ALA A 134 12.79 -9.29 -10.89
C ALA A 134 11.68 -9.26 -9.83
N THR A 135 10.86 -10.32 -9.83
CA THR A 135 9.86 -10.61 -8.79
C THR A 135 10.02 -12.04 -8.32
N GLU A 136 10.08 -12.23 -7.00
CA GLU A 136 10.35 -13.53 -6.38
C GLU A 136 9.35 -13.78 -5.24
N TYR A 137 8.89 -15.02 -5.07
CA TYR A 137 7.97 -15.36 -3.98
C TYR A 137 8.74 -15.87 -2.76
N ALA A 138 8.50 -15.25 -1.61
CA ALA A 138 8.88 -15.79 -0.31
C ALA A 138 7.70 -16.59 0.25
N THR A 139 7.64 -17.89 -0.06
CA THR A 139 6.49 -18.76 0.27
C THR A 139 6.58 -19.48 1.60
N SER A 140 7.68 -19.33 2.33
CA SER A 140 7.79 -19.79 3.71
C SER A 140 8.79 -18.93 4.50
N PHE A 141 8.66 -18.93 5.82
CA PHE A 141 9.64 -18.31 6.72
C PHE A 141 11.05 -18.87 6.50
N THR A 142 11.19 -20.14 6.13
CA THR A 142 12.49 -20.77 5.88
C THR A 142 13.11 -20.37 4.55
N GLU A 143 12.30 -20.20 3.51
CA GLU A 143 12.77 -19.73 2.19
C GLU A 143 13.09 -18.24 2.19
N ALA A 144 12.47 -17.47 3.08
CA ALA A 144 12.77 -16.05 3.24
C ALA A 144 14.22 -15.78 3.71
N GLY A 145 14.96 -16.81 4.15
CA GLY A 145 16.36 -16.71 4.54
C GLY A 145 16.59 -15.63 5.60
N ASP A 146 17.58 -14.77 5.36
CA ASP A 146 17.94 -13.67 6.26
C ASP A 146 16.80 -12.64 6.46
N PHE A 147 15.83 -12.57 5.55
CA PHE A 147 14.68 -11.66 5.64
C PHE A 147 13.53 -12.21 6.48
N ALA A 148 13.60 -13.46 6.95
CA ALA A 148 12.52 -14.12 7.67
C ALA A 148 11.96 -13.28 8.83
N MET A 149 12.85 -12.71 9.66
CA MET A 149 12.47 -11.87 10.80
C MET A 149 11.93 -10.51 10.36
N ASP A 150 12.42 -10.00 9.23
CA ASP A 150 11.94 -8.74 8.66
C ASP A 150 10.56 -8.90 8.01
N LEU A 151 10.18 -10.10 7.57
CA LEU A 151 8.87 -10.37 6.95
C LEU A 151 7.76 -10.73 7.95
N ALA A 152 8.02 -10.63 9.25
CA ALA A 152 7.03 -10.88 10.28
C ALA A 152 5.95 -9.78 10.33
N GLY A 153 4.71 -10.22 10.57
CA GLY A 153 3.54 -9.37 10.72
C GLY A 153 2.92 -8.91 9.40
N LEU A 154 1.64 -8.56 9.45
CA LEU A 154 0.86 -8.06 8.33
C LEU A 154 0.23 -6.72 8.68
N TYR A 155 0.53 -5.69 7.90
CA TYR A 155 0.07 -4.32 8.11
C TYR A 155 -0.52 -3.75 6.83
N ALA A 156 -1.74 -3.22 6.93
CA ALA A 156 -2.46 -2.53 5.86
C ALA A 156 -2.94 -1.16 6.36
N PRO A 157 -2.06 -0.15 6.46
CA PRO A 157 -2.46 1.20 6.82
C PRO A 157 -3.31 1.82 5.71
N LEU A 158 -4.27 2.63 6.11
CA LEU A 158 -5.10 3.42 5.22
C LEU A 158 -4.78 4.89 5.41
N THR A 159 -4.40 5.56 4.33
CA THR A 159 -4.21 7.02 4.31
C THR A 159 -5.45 7.72 3.78
N ARG A 160 -5.58 9.01 4.07
CA ARG A 160 -6.68 9.84 3.54
C ARG A 160 -6.67 9.96 2.01
N SER A 161 -5.49 10.01 1.42
CA SER A 161 -5.30 10.10 -0.04
C SER A 161 -5.50 8.75 -0.73
N GLY A 162 -5.50 7.63 0.02
CA GLY A 162 -5.58 6.29 -0.53
C GLY A 162 -4.28 5.78 -1.15
N SER A 163 -3.17 6.48 -0.98
CA SER A 163 -1.85 6.10 -1.45
C SER A 163 -0.80 6.40 -0.38
N MET A 164 0.32 5.69 -0.44
CA MET A 164 1.46 5.92 0.44
C MET A 164 2.77 5.56 -0.28
N ILE A 165 3.91 5.91 0.32
CA ILE A 165 5.24 5.55 -0.19
C ILE A 165 5.87 4.54 0.77
N VAL A 166 6.12 3.33 0.25
CA VAL A 166 6.72 2.21 0.99
C VAL A 166 7.97 1.75 0.27
N ASN A 167 9.10 1.68 0.98
CA ASN A 167 10.42 1.36 0.44
C ASN A 167 10.69 2.14 -0.86
N ASP A 168 10.48 3.45 -0.82
CA ASP A 168 10.53 4.42 -1.94
C ASP A 168 9.51 4.23 -3.06
N VAL A 169 8.67 3.20 -3.07
CA VAL A 169 7.68 2.96 -4.13
C VAL A 169 6.32 3.53 -3.77
N VAL A 170 5.65 4.18 -4.73
CA VAL A 170 4.26 4.61 -4.55
C VAL A 170 3.32 3.42 -4.68
N VAL A 171 2.58 3.17 -3.62
CA VAL A 171 1.65 2.04 -3.49
C VAL A 171 0.26 2.54 -3.12
N SER A 172 -0.76 1.77 -3.49
CA SER A 172 -2.15 2.07 -3.16
C SER A 172 -2.51 1.47 -1.80
N CYS A 173 -3.21 2.21 -0.95
CA CYS A 173 -3.71 1.70 0.33
C CYS A 173 -4.94 0.79 0.17
N PHE A 174 -5.42 0.62 -1.06
CA PHE A 174 -6.50 -0.30 -1.42
C PHE A 174 -5.96 -1.36 -2.39
N ALA A 175 -6.37 -2.62 -2.25
CA ALA A 175 -6.00 -3.65 -3.21
C ALA A 175 -6.96 -3.76 -4.41
N HIS A 176 -7.99 -2.93 -4.50
CA HIS A 176 -9.17 -3.30 -5.30
C HIS A 176 -9.47 -2.47 -6.56
N PHE A 177 -8.81 -1.34 -6.84
CA PHE A 177 -9.26 -0.47 -7.94
C PHE A 177 -8.18 -0.26 -9.01
N SER A 178 -8.28 -1.03 -10.09
CA SER A 178 -7.60 -0.76 -11.36
C SER A 178 -8.30 0.33 -12.18
N ASP A 179 -9.51 0.76 -11.79
CA ASP A 179 -10.33 1.73 -12.51
C ASP A 179 -10.51 3.05 -11.70
N PRO A 180 -10.11 4.22 -12.24
CA PRO A 180 -10.16 5.50 -11.53
C PRO A 180 -11.57 5.90 -11.05
N ASP A 181 -12.62 5.62 -11.81
CA ASP A 181 -13.98 6.08 -11.51
C ASP A 181 -14.64 5.31 -10.35
N LEU A 182 -14.26 4.05 -10.14
CA LEU A 182 -14.72 3.22 -9.02
C LEU A 182 -14.01 3.56 -7.72
N SER A 183 -12.77 4.07 -7.78
CA SER A 183 -12.01 4.50 -6.60
C SER A 183 -12.70 5.66 -5.86
N TYR A 184 -13.38 6.54 -6.60
CA TYR A 184 -14.10 7.67 -6.01
C TYR A 184 -15.36 7.20 -5.27
N PHE A 185 -16.07 6.20 -5.78
CA PHE A 185 -17.24 5.60 -5.13
C PHE A 185 -16.86 4.76 -3.90
N ALA A 186 -15.76 4.01 -3.95
CA ALA A 186 -15.32 3.16 -2.85
C ALA A 186 -14.71 3.94 -1.68
N THR A 187 -14.08 5.09 -1.96
CA THR A 187 -13.62 6.00 -0.93
C THR A 187 -14.75 6.90 -0.41
N TRP A 188 -15.90 6.96 -1.09
CA TRP A 188 -17.02 7.81 -0.71
C TRP A 188 -17.55 7.54 0.71
N PRO A 189 -17.78 6.28 1.15
CA PRO A 189 -18.17 5.99 2.54
C PRO A 189 -17.09 6.36 3.54
N ILE A 190 -15.81 6.13 3.23
CA ILE A 190 -14.66 6.49 4.10
C ILE A 190 -14.61 8.00 4.27
N GLN A 191 -14.71 8.75 3.16
CA GLN A 191 -14.76 10.20 3.17
C GLN A 191 -16.00 10.72 3.92
N TRP A 192 -17.15 10.07 3.75
CA TRP A 192 -18.40 10.45 4.42
C TRP A 192 -18.35 10.16 5.93
N MET A 193 -17.81 9.01 6.34
CA MET A 193 -17.54 8.65 7.73
C MET A 193 -16.51 9.59 8.36
N HIS A 194 -15.48 10.02 7.65
CA HIS A 194 -14.55 11.05 8.14
C HIS A 194 -15.21 12.43 8.29
N ARG A 195 -16.08 12.82 7.35
CA ARG A 195 -16.84 14.08 7.45
C ARG A 195 -17.83 14.06 8.61
N LEU A 196 -18.40 12.90 8.93
CA LEU A 196 -19.22 12.68 10.12
C LEU A 196 -18.39 12.53 11.41
N ASN A 197 -17.19 11.96 11.35
CA ASN A 197 -16.25 11.84 12.47
C ASN A 197 -15.61 13.18 12.90
N ARG A 198 -15.94 14.32 12.26
CA ARG A 198 -15.79 15.62 12.93
C ARG A 198 -16.66 15.73 14.19
N TRP A 199 -17.67 14.87 14.35
CA TRP A 199 -18.60 14.82 15.49
C TRP A 199 -18.41 13.61 16.41
N ILE A 200 -17.94 12.48 15.87
CA ILE A 200 -17.58 11.31 16.66
C ILE A 200 -16.10 11.47 16.99
N LYS A 201 -15.80 11.84 18.24
CA LYS A 201 -14.49 11.57 18.83
C LYS A 201 -14.22 10.08 18.63
N VAL A 202 -13.48 9.71 17.58
CA VAL A 202 -12.88 8.39 17.48
C VAL A 202 -12.10 8.26 18.77
N SER A 203 -12.58 7.41 19.66
CA SER A 203 -12.03 7.23 20.99
C SER A 203 -10.55 6.94 20.81
N GLU A 204 -9.70 7.93 21.09
CA GLU A 204 -8.29 7.71 21.36
C GLU A 204 -8.25 6.86 22.62
N SER A 205 -8.31 5.54 22.46
CA SER A 205 -7.76 4.64 23.46
C SER A 205 -6.24 4.79 23.31
N PRO A 206 -5.53 5.37 24.28
CA PRO A 206 -4.10 5.65 24.13
C PRO A 206 -3.24 4.39 24.00
N ASN A 207 -3.84 3.20 24.18
CA ASN A 207 -3.14 1.92 24.33
C ASN A 207 -3.77 0.74 23.58
N ASP A 208 -4.83 0.89 22.79
CA ASP A 208 -5.33 -0.26 22.02
C ASP A 208 -4.50 -0.46 20.76
N LEU A 209 -3.51 -1.32 20.90
CA LEU A 209 -2.93 -2.11 19.84
C LEU A 209 -4.08 -2.76 19.06
N GLN A 210 -4.49 -2.14 17.94
CA GLN A 210 -5.40 -2.76 16.98
C GLN A 210 -4.70 -3.98 16.42
N ASP A 211 -4.87 -5.14 17.06
CA ASP A 211 -4.43 -6.43 16.54
C ASP A 211 -5.63 -7.11 15.84
N GLY A 212 -5.41 -7.58 14.61
CA GLY A 212 -6.40 -8.16 13.72
C GLY A 212 -6.94 -7.22 12.65
N VAL A 213 -8.13 -7.55 12.14
CA VAL A 213 -8.84 -6.79 11.09
C VAL A 213 -9.69 -5.72 11.76
N HIS A 214 -9.58 -4.49 11.29
CA HIS A 214 -10.39 -3.40 11.83
C HIS A 214 -11.83 -3.46 11.32
N TRP A 215 -12.81 -3.14 12.16
CA TRP A 215 -14.24 -3.14 11.79
C TRP A 215 -14.55 -2.31 10.53
N LEU A 216 -13.75 -1.27 10.26
CA LEU A 216 -13.87 -0.46 9.04
C LEU A 216 -13.63 -1.29 7.78
N ALA A 217 -12.67 -2.22 7.83
CA ALA A 217 -12.41 -3.15 6.73
C ALA A 217 -13.63 -4.04 6.48
N ASP A 218 -14.25 -4.58 7.53
CA ASP A 218 -15.47 -5.40 7.41
C ASP A 218 -16.67 -4.59 6.90
N PHE A 219 -16.83 -3.34 7.35
CA PHE A 219 -17.88 -2.44 6.86
C PHE A 219 -17.69 -2.13 5.37
N LEU A 220 -16.48 -1.75 4.95
CA LEU A 220 -16.17 -1.48 3.55
C LEU A 220 -16.36 -2.73 2.70
N LEU A 221 -15.93 -3.88 3.19
CA LEU A 221 -16.10 -5.18 2.54
C LEU A 221 -17.57 -5.50 2.29
N ASN A 222 -18.42 -5.36 3.31
CA ASN A 222 -19.86 -5.61 3.20
C ASN A 222 -20.58 -4.56 2.33
N TRP A 223 -20.08 -3.33 2.29
CA TRP A 223 -20.67 -2.28 1.47
C TRP A 223 -20.30 -2.43 -0.02
N LEU A 224 -19.08 -2.88 -0.32
CA LEU A 224 -18.58 -3.03 -1.68
C LEU A 224 -19.00 -4.36 -2.33
N THR A 225 -19.14 -5.45 -1.57
CA THR A 225 -19.52 -6.78 -2.08
C THR A 225 -20.73 -6.83 -3.04
N PRO A 226 -21.84 -6.09 -2.84
CA PRO A 226 -22.97 -6.13 -3.78
C PRO A 226 -22.72 -5.42 -5.12
N VAL A 227 -21.65 -4.64 -5.25
CA VAL A 227 -21.35 -3.82 -6.43
C VAL A 227 -20.23 -4.44 -7.30
N LEU A 228 -19.45 -5.38 -6.76
CA LEU A 228 -18.22 -5.85 -7.39
C LEU A 228 -18.39 -7.17 -8.17
N PRO A 229 -18.00 -7.24 -9.46
CA PRO A 229 -17.91 -8.49 -10.20
C PRO A 229 -16.81 -9.42 -9.65
N ARG A 230 -17.03 -10.75 -9.73
CA ARG A 230 -16.11 -11.78 -9.20
C ARG A 230 -14.70 -11.79 -9.82
N THR A 231 -14.49 -11.13 -10.95
CA THR A 231 -13.20 -11.03 -11.65
C THR A 231 -12.22 -10.06 -11.01
N MET A 232 -12.64 -9.33 -9.98
CA MET A 232 -11.81 -8.35 -9.26
C MET A 232 -11.14 -8.92 -7.99
N PHE A 233 -11.28 -10.22 -7.75
CA PHE A 233 -10.62 -10.92 -6.65
C PHE A 233 -9.34 -11.58 -7.12
N TYR A 234 -8.29 -11.49 -6.31
CA TYR A 234 -7.07 -12.26 -6.53
C TYR A 234 -7.43 -13.75 -6.50
N SER A 235 -7.45 -14.38 -7.67
CA SER A 235 -7.62 -15.81 -7.81
C SER A 235 -6.26 -16.46 -7.68
N GLN A 236 -6.06 -17.29 -6.66
CA GLN A 236 -4.95 -18.24 -6.63
C GLN A 236 -5.22 -19.29 -7.73
N THR A 237 -4.73 -19.04 -8.95
CA THR A 237 -4.58 -20.09 -9.96
C THR A 237 -3.14 -20.55 -9.98
#